data_AF-A0A8T4UX81-F1
#
_entry.id   AF-A0A8T4UX81-F1
#
_cell.length_a   1.000
_cell.length_b   1.000
_cell.length_c   1.000
_cell.angle_alpha   90.00
_cell.angle_beta   90.00
_cell.angle_gamma   90.00
#
_symmetry.space_group_name_H-M   'P 1'
#
loop_
_entity.id
_entity.type
_entity.pdbx_description
1 polymer ?
#
loop_
_entity_poly.entity_id
_entity_poly.type
_entity_poly.pdbx_seq_one_letter_code
_entity_poly.pdbx_strand_id
1 'polypeptide(L)'
;MPENYVQNLNEFAARLRVLESKVNLIKDDISVTNSNLIEESRKAITKHQISSQDIKEMRIEITKMKETLKHMIEESSEFARKQDIKVLEKYINMWNPLRYVTETEVKDITKKQLKELLELQSETENAD
;
A
#
# COMPACT_ATOMS: atom_id res chain seq x y z
N MET A 1 1.58 90.20 23.50
CA MET A 1 2.04 89.77 22.16
C MET A 1 3.21 88.77 22.17
N PRO A 2 4.27 88.86 23.01
CA PRO A 2 5.36 87.87 23.00
C PRO A 2 5.04 86.53 23.71
N GLU A 3 4.10 86.53 24.65
CA GLU A 3 3.75 85.36 25.49
C GLU A 3 3.11 84.20 24.69
N ASN A 4 2.30 84.52 23.68
CA ASN A 4 1.69 83.53 22.78
C ASN A 4 2.72 82.79 21.92
N TYR A 5 3.85 83.43 21.57
CA TYR A 5 4.89 82.75 20.78
C TYR A 5 5.62 81.69 21.59
N VAL A 6 5.90 81.98 22.86
CA VAL A 6 6.54 81.02 23.77
C VAL A 6 5.62 79.83 24.02
N GLN A 7 4.32 80.07 24.20
CA GLN A 7 3.34 79.00 24.37
C GLN A 7 3.24 78.12 23.11
N ASN A 8 3.18 78.71 21.91
CA ASN A 8 3.13 77.97 20.66
C ASN A 8 4.42 77.15 20.41
N LEU A 9 5.60 77.69 20.78
CA LEU A 9 6.86 76.96 20.69
C LEU A 9 6.91 75.77 21.65
N ASN A 10 6.40 75.93 22.87
CA ASN A 10 6.31 74.85 23.84
C ASN A 10 5.35 73.74 23.38
N GLU A 11 4.21 74.12 22.80
CA GLU A 11 3.27 73.15 22.22
C GLU A 11 3.89 72.42 21.02
N PHE A 12 4.61 73.13 20.16
CA PHE A 12 5.32 72.53 19.04
C PHE A 12 6.40 71.55 19.50
N ALA A 13 7.20 71.92 20.52
CA ALA A 13 8.21 71.04 21.11
C ALA A 13 7.59 69.78 21.74
N ALA A 14 6.43 69.91 22.40
CA ALA A 14 5.70 68.77 22.95
C ALA A 14 5.21 67.82 21.83
N ARG A 15 4.65 68.37 20.75
CA ARG A 15 4.23 67.58 19.58
C ARG A 15 5.42 66.88 18.90
N LEU A 16 6.56 67.56 18.79
CA LEU A 16 7.79 66.98 18.24
C LEU A 16 8.26 65.79 19.07
N ARG A 17 8.30 65.93 20.40
CA ARG A 17 8.68 64.84 21.32
C ARG A 17 7.76 63.62 21.21
N VAL A 18 6.44 63.85 21.07
CA VAL A 18 5.47 62.77 20.83
C VAL A 18 5.73 62.09 19.49
N LEU A 19 6.04 62.85 18.45
CA LEU A 19 6.35 62.31 17.14
C LEU A 19 7.62 61.47 17.17
N GLU A 20 8.69 61.94 17.81
CA GLU A 20 9.94 61.18 18.00
C GLU A 20 9.69 59.86 18.73
N SER A 21 8.85 59.88 19.76
CA SER A 21 8.49 58.69 20.53
C SER A 21 7.71 57.68 19.67
N LYS A 22 6.79 58.16 18.81
CA LYS A 22 6.08 57.30 17.84
C LYS A 22 7.01 56.72 16.79
N VAL A 23 7.96 57.50 16.29
CA VAL A 23 8.97 57.02 15.32
C VAL A 23 9.84 55.92 15.94
N ASN A 24 10.25 56.08 17.19
CA ASN A 24 11.02 55.04 17.90
C ASN A 24 10.20 53.76 18.08
N LEU A 25 8.92 53.87 18.48
CA LEU A 25 8.04 52.71 18.60
C LEU A 25 7.89 51.96 17.26
N ILE A 26 7.65 52.69 16.16
CA ILE A 26 7.54 52.09 14.83
C ILE A 26 8.84 51.40 14.43
N LYS A 27 10.00 51.99 14.76
CA LYS A 27 11.30 51.39 14.48
C LYS A 27 11.49 50.07 15.23
N ASP A 28 11.08 50.02 16.49
CA ASP A 28 11.15 48.80 17.31
C ASP A 28 10.21 47.72 16.76
N ASP A 29 8.98 48.08 16.39
CA ASP A 29 8.01 47.17 15.76
C ASP A 29 8.54 46.61 14.43
N ILE A 30 9.16 47.45 13.60
CA ILE A 30 9.81 47.02 12.35
C ILE A 30 10.95 46.05 12.64
N SER A 31 11.77 46.32 13.66
CA SER A 31 12.91 45.47 14.04
C SER A 31 12.46 44.07 14.47
N VAL A 32 11.42 44.00 15.31
CA VAL A 32 10.82 42.73 15.75
C VAL A 32 10.18 42.00 14.58
N THR A 33 9.41 42.70 13.74
CA THR A 33 8.77 42.12 12.56
C THR A 33 9.80 41.55 11.59
N ASN A 34 10.89 42.27 11.33
CA ASN A 34 11.95 41.81 10.45
C ASN A 34 12.66 40.56 11.00
N SER A 35 12.91 40.53 12.32
CA SER A 35 13.49 39.36 12.98
C SER A 35 12.58 38.13 12.85
N ASN A 36 11.27 38.31 13.10
CA ASN A 36 10.27 37.26 12.95
C ASN A 36 10.17 36.78 11.50
N LEU A 37 10.19 37.70 10.52
CA LEU A 37 10.13 37.37 9.10
C LEU A 37 11.34 36.53 8.66
N ILE A 38 12.54 36.88 9.14
CA ILE A 38 13.76 36.11 8.86
C ILE A 38 13.66 34.70 9.47
N GLU A 39 13.17 34.59 10.69
CA GLU A 39 12.98 33.29 11.35
C GLU A 39 11.98 32.40 10.61
N GLU A 40 10.81 32.95 10.27
CA GLU A 40 9.78 32.22 9.52
C GLU A 40 10.25 31.84 8.11
N SER A 41 10.99 32.71 7.43
CA SER A 41 11.61 32.41 6.14
C SER A 41 12.58 31.23 6.25
N ARG A 42 13.45 31.21 7.28
CA ARG A 42 14.36 30.08 7.53
C ARG A 42 13.59 28.78 7.78
N LYS A 43 12.56 28.82 8.63
CA LYS A 43 11.70 27.65 8.89
C LYS A 43 11.03 27.14 7.61
N ALA A 44 10.53 28.05 6.76
CA ALA A 44 9.91 27.70 5.49
C ALA A 44 10.91 27.01 4.55
N ILE A 45 12.12 27.53 4.44
CA ILE A 45 13.21 26.92 3.64
C ILE A 45 13.53 25.51 4.15
N THR A 46 13.69 25.33 5.46
CA THR A 46 13.97 24.02 6.04
C THR A 46 12.83 23.03 5.79
N LYS A 47 11.58 23.44 5.99
CA LYS A 47 10.40 22.60 5.69
C LYS A 47 10.36 22.20 4.21
N HIS A 48 10.68 23.13 3.31
CA HIS A 48 10.76 22.83 1.89
C HIS A 48 11.88 21.82 1.59
N GLN A 49 13.06 21.96 2.21
CA GLN A 49 14.17 21.02 2.02
C GLN A 49 13.81 19.62 2.49
N ILE A 50 13.18 19.49 3.67
CA ILE A 50 12.71 18.21 4.20
C ILE A 50 11.68 17.59 3.25
N SER A 51 10.64 18.35 2.87
CA SER A 51 9.62 17.86 1.95
C SER A 51 10.20 17.44 0.59
N SER A 52 11.19 18.18 0.08
CA SER A 52 11.89 17.81 -1.15
C SER A 52 12.70 16.52 -1.01
N GLN A 53 13.23 16.24 0.18
CA GLN A 53 13.95 15.00 0.47
C GLN A 53 12.97 13.83 0.56
N ASP A 54 11.87 13.99 1.28
CA ASP A 54 10.81 12.98 1.37
C ASP A 54 10.27 12.58 -0.01
N ILE A 55 10.08 13.56 -0.92
CA ILE A 55 9.67 13.29 -2.31
C ILE A 55 10.70 12.45 -3.07
N LYS A 56 12.00 12.66 -2.84
CA LYS A 56 13.04 11.85 -3.48
C LYS A 56 13.01 10.41 -2.94
N GLU A 57 12.86 10.26 -1.64
CA GLU A 57 12.76 8.94 -0.99
C GLU A 57 11.52 8.18 -1.48
N MET A 58 10.36 8.83 -1.55
CA MET A 58 9.15 8.22 -2.13
C MET A 58 9.36 7.76 -3.58
N ARG A 59 10.10 8.51 -4.40
CA ARG A 59 10.41 8.08 -5.78
C ARG A 59 11.26 6.81 -5.81
N ILE A 60 12.22 6.69 -4.89
CA ILE A 60 13.05 5.49 -4.75
C ILE A 60 12.18 4.30 -4.33
N GLU A 61 11.32 4.46 -3.32
CA GLU A 61 10.43 3.40 -2.85
C GLU A 61 9.41 2.96 -3.91
N ILE A 62 8.86 3.90 -4.69
CA ILE A 62 7.99 3.57 -5.83
C ILE A 62 8.75 2.76 -6.87
N THR A 63 10.02 3.07 -7.11
CA THR A 63 10.85 2.33 -8.08
C THR A 63 11.11 0.91 -7.59
N LYS A 64 11.48 0.74 -6.31
CA LYS A 64 11.62 -0.60 -5.69
C LYS A 64 10.32 -1.39 -5.75
N MET A 65 9.19 -0.76 -5.44
CA MET A 65 7.87 -1.42 -5.51
C MET A 65 7.55 -1.89 -6.93
N LYS A 66 7.89 -1.10 -7.96
CA LYS A 66 7.73 -1.53 -9.36
C LYS A 66 8.62 -2.73 -9.70
N GLU A 67 9.85 -2.75 -9.22
CA GLU A 67 10.75 -3.90 -9.40
C GLU A 67 10.21 -5.15 -8.71
N THR A 68 9.75 -5.04 -7.45
CA THR A 68 9.12 -6.14 -6.73
C THR A 68 7.87 -6.65 -7.46
N LEU A 69 7.02 -5.76 -7.95
CA LEU A 69 5.84 -6.14 -8.74
C LEU A 69 6.23 -6.85 -10.03
N LYS A 70 7.29 -6.40 -10.70
CA LYS A 70 7.81 -7.06 -11.89
C LYS A 70 8.28 -8.48 -11.58
N HIS A 71 9.02 -8.67 -10.50
CA HIS A 71 9.44 -10.00 -10.05
C HIS A 71 8.26 -10.90 -9.69
N MET A 72 7.24 -10.37 -9.00
CA MET A 72 6.01 -11.12 -8.71
C MET A 72 5.28 -11.55 -9.99
N ILE A 73 5.25 -10.70 -11.03
CA ILE A 73 4.65 -11.04 -12.32
C ILE A 73 5.46 -12.13 -13.02
N GLU A 74 6.80 -12.04 -13.00
CA GLU A 74 7.71 -13.06 -13.56
C GLU A 74 7.49 -14.41 -12.86
N GLU A 75 7.54 -14.45 -11.53
CA GLU A 75 7.25 -15.66 -10.75
C GLU A 75 5.83 -16.18 -10.99
N SER A 76 4.83 -15.29 -11.07
CA SER A 76 3.45 -15.66 -11.40
C SER A 76 3.32 -16.34 -12.76
N SER A 77 4.24 -16.06 -13.69
CA SER A 77 4.27 -16.71 -15.02
C SER A 77 4.96 -18.08 -14.99
N GLU A 78 5.82 -18.33 -13.98
CA GLU A 78 6.46 -19.62 -13.73
C GLU A 78 5.58 -20.61 -12.95
N PHE A 79 4.52 -20.13 -12.29
CA PHE A 79 3.50 -21.02 -11.72
C PHE A 79 2.80 -21.78 -12.84
N ALA A 80 2.97 -23.10 -12.86
CA ALA A 80 2.30 -23.99 -13.79
C ALA A 80 0.78 -23.72 -13.79
N ARG A 81 0.19 -23.58 -14.98
CA ARG A 81 -1.26 -23.34 -15.07
C ARG A 81 -1.95 -24.52 -14.40
N LYS A 82 -3.01 -24.25 -13.63
CA LYS A 82 -3.80 -25.30 -12.94
C LYS A 82 -4.27 -26.41 -13.90
N GLN A 83 -4.39 -26.10 -15.18
CA GLN A 83 -4.69 -27.06 -16.25
C GLN A 83 -3.56 -28.06 -16.48
N ASP A 84 -2.30 -27.64 -16.50
CA ASP A 84 -1.14 -28.50 -16.76
C ASP A 84 -0.92 -29.49 -15.60
N ILE A 85 -1.14 -29.04 -14.36
CA ILE A 85 -1.09 -29.91 -13.17
C ILE A 85 -2.20 -30.97 -13.22
N LYS A 86 -3.42 -30.61 -13.63
CA LYS A 86 -4.53 -31.56 -13.79
C LYS A 86 -4.29 -32.59 -14.89
N VAL A 87 -3.60 -32.19 -15.96
CA VAL A 87 -3.22 -33.09 -17.05
C VAL A 87 -2.17 -34.09 -16.56
N LEU A 88 -1.15 -33.62 -15.82
CA LEU A 88 -0.17 -34.49 -15.15
C LEU A 88 -0.84 -35.45 -14.16
N GLU A 89 -1.77 -34.96 -13.34
CA GLU A 89 -2.57 -35.78 -12.41
C GLU A 89 -3.35 -36.88 -13.16
N LYS A 90 -3.95 -36.56 -14.30
CA LYS A 90 -4.66 -37.54 -15.15
C LYS A 90 -3.70 -38.58 -15.75
N TYR A 91 -2.52 -38.17 -16.22
CA TYR A 91 -1.51 -39.10 -16.74
C TYR A 91 -0.96 -40.02 -15.64
N ILE A 92 -0.69 -39.48 -14.45
CA ILE A 92 -0.24 -40.26 -13.29
C ILE A 92 -1.33 -41.26 -12.86
N ASN A 93 -2.60 -40.84 -12.83
CA ASN A 93 -3.73 -41.72 -12.52
C ASN A 93 -3.94 -42.81 -13.58
N MET A 94 -3.67 -42.52 -14.86
CA MET A 94 -3.73 -43.50 -15.95
C MET A 94 -2.56 -44.48 -15.92
N TRP A 95 -1.40 -44.03 -15.46
CA TRP A 95 -0.20 -44.83 -15.25
C TRP A 95 -0.21 -45.61 -13.95
N ASN A 96 -1.22 -45.43 -13.08
CA ASN A 96 -1.31 -46.17 -11.83
C ASN A 96 -1.48 -47.68 -12.13
N PRO A 97 -0.44 -48.50 -11.90
CA PRO A 97 -0.44 -49.91 -12.28
C PRO A 97 -1.44 -50.72 -11.45
N LEU A 98 -1.94 -50.17 -10.33
CA LEU A 98 -2.89 -50.82 -9.43
C LEU A 98 -4.33 -50.93 -9.99
N ARG A 99 -4.60 -50.35 -11.17
CA ARG A 99 -5.91 -50.44 -11.84
C ARG A 99 -5.97 -51.44 -13.00
N TYR A 100 -4.84 -52.02 -13.41
CA TYR A 100 -4.84 -53.04 -14.47
C TYR A 100 -5.12 -54.39 -13.83
N VAL A 101 -6.41 -54.74 -13.76
CA VAL A 101 -6.86 -56.07 -13.37
C VAL A 101 -6.44 -57.06 -14.46
N THR A 102 -5.83 -58.18 -14.08
CA THR A 102 -5.42 -59.24 -15.00
C THR A 102 -6.65 -59.95 -15.58
N GLU A 103 -6.55 -60.53 -16.79
CA GLU A 103 -7.66 -61.24 -17.44
C GLU A 103 -8.22 -62.38 -16.55
N THR A 104 -7.34 -62.98 -15.75
CA THR A 104 -7.67 -63.98 -14.74
C THR A 104 -8.56 -63.43 -13.62
N GLU A 105 -8.24 -62.25 -13.10
CA GLU A 105 -9.03 -61.61 -12.03
C GLU A 105 -10.42 -61.18 -12.53
N VAL A 106 -10.52 -60.71 -13.79
CA VAL A 106 -11.82 -60.37 -14.41
C VAL A 106 -12.71 -61.60 -14.57
N LYS A 107 -12.14 -62.75 -14.96
CA LYS A 107 -12.86 -64.03 -15.08
C LYS A 107 -13.34 -64.54 -13.71
N ASP A 108 -12.56 -64.34 -12.66
CA ASP A 108 -12.93 -64.75 -11.30
C ASP A 108 -14.03 -63.87 -10.71
N ILE A 109 -14.00 -62.55 -10.98
CA ILE A 109 -15.06 -61.61 -10.57
C ILE A 109 -16.38 -61.97 -11.27
N THR A 110 -16.35 -62.21 -12.58
CA THR A 110 -17.57 -62.56 -13.34
C THR A 110 -18.14 -63.92 -12.93
N LYS A 111 -17.30 -64.92 -12.65
CA LYS A 111 -17.77 -66.21 -12.12
C LYS A 111 -18.41 -66.09 -10.74
N LYS A 112 -17.84 -65.28 -9.85
CA LYS A 112 -18.44 -65.02 -8.52
C LYS A 112 -19.80 -64.36 -8.65
N GLN A 113 -19.92 -63.33 -9.48
CA GLN A 113 -21.19 -62.64 -9.73
C GLN A 113 -22.23 -63.56 -10.37
N LEU A 114 -21.83 -64.41 -11.31
CA LEU A 114 -22.73 -65.36 -11.96
C LEU A 114 -23.24 -66.43 -10.98
N LYS A 115 -22.38 -66.88 -10.07
CA LYS A 115 -22.74 -67.86 -9.04
C LYS A 115 -23.71 -67.26 -8.01
N GLU A 116 -23.48 -66.03 -7.60
CA GLU A 116 -24.36 -65.28 -6.69
C GLU A 116 -25.76 -65.09 -7.30
N LEU A 117 -25.83 -64.78 -8.60
CA LEU A 117 -27.10 -64.68 -9.34
C LEU A 117 -27.85 -66.02 -9.46
N LEU A 118 -27.12 -67.13 -9.62
CA LEU A 118 -27.72 -68.47 -9.67
C LEU A 118 -28.24 -68.93 -8.30
N GLU A 119 -27.56 -68.56 -7.22
CA GLU A 119 -28.00 -68.83 -5.85
C GLU A 119 -29.30 -68.05 -5.53
N LEU A 120 -29.41 -66.78 -5.94
CA LEU A 120 -30.63 -65.97 -5.85
C LEU A 120 -31.81 -66.50 -6.69
N GLN A 121 -31.54 -67.13 -7.84
CA GLN A 121 -32.58 -67.80 -8.64
C GLN A 121 -33.08 -69.10 -7.98
N SER A 122 -32.20 -69.84 -7.29
CA SER A 122 -32.59 -71.05 -6.56
C SER A 122 -33.38 -70.76 -5.28
N GLU A 123 -33.23 -69.59 -4.68
CA GLU A 123 -34.04 -69.14 -3.54
C GLU A 123 -35.44 -68.63 -3.96
N THR A 124 -35.59 -68.16 -5.21
CA THR A 124 -36.89 -67.70 -5.74
C THR A 124 -37.75 -68.84 -6.30
N GLU A 125 -37.16 -69.96 -6.72
CA GLU A 125 -37.89 -71.17 -7.15
C GLU A 125 -38.35 -72.08 -6.01
N ASN A 126 -37.84 -71.91 -4.77
CA ASN A 126 -38.27 -72.67 -3.59
C ASN A 126 -39.34 -71.96 -2.74
N ALA A 127 -39.88 -70.83 -3.21
CA ALA A 127 -40.88 -70.03 -2.51
C ALA A 127 -42.27 -70.01 -3.19
N ASP A 128 -42.46 -70.78 -4.28
CA ASP A 128 -43.76 -71.05 -4.93
C ASP A 128 -44.16 -72.53 -4.79
#